data_AF-A0A931BXG0-F1
#
_entry.id   AF-A0A931BXG0-F1
#
_cell.length_a   1.000
_cell.length_b   1.000
_cell.length_c   1.000
_cell.angle_alpha   90.00
_cell.angle_beta   90.00
_cell.angle_gamma   90.00
#
_symmetry.space_group_name_H-M   'P 1'
#
loop_
_entity.id
_entity.type
_entity.pdbx_description
1 polymer ?
#
loop_
_entity_poly.entity_id
_entity_poly.type
_entity_poly.pdbx_seq_one_letter_code
_entity_poly.pdbx_strand_id
1 'polypeptide(L)' 'MQNRRYYRIVLTVVCFVFAGLNGYRVFTGNYSAFDVFLLVVFLIFGTIYLMALLRKKRDV' A
#
# COMPACT_ATOMS: atom_id res chain seq x y z
N MET A 1 1.06 15.07 -18.78
CA MET A 1 0.34 14.43 -17.63
C MET A 1 1.27 13.56 -16.76
N GLN A 2 2.38 14.10 -16.25
CA GLN A 2 3.42 13.35 -15.49
C GLN A 2 3.11 13.23 -13.99
N ASN A 3 2.21 14.08 -13.49
CA ASN A 3 1.87 14.22 -12.06
C ASN A 3 1.19 12.98 -11.44
N ARG A 4 0.52 12.14 -12.25
CA ARG A 4 -0.19 10.95 -11.74
C ARG A 4 0.75 9.84 -11.27
N ARG A 5 2.02 9.78 -11.75
CA ARG A 5 2.97 8.76 -11.30
C ARG A 5 3.51 9.04 -9.91
N TYR A 6 3.95 10.28 -9.67
CA TYR A 6 4.42 10.69 -8.34
C TYR A 6 3.30 10.55 -7.30
N TYR A 7 2.09 10.97 -7.64
CA TYR A 7 0.92 10.78 -6.77
C TYR A 7 0.70 9.31 -6.40
N ARG A 8 0.80 8.38 -7.37
CA ARG A 8 0.64 6.93 -7.11
C ARG A 8 1.75 6.37 -6.24
N ILE A 9 2.99 6.79 -6.44
CA ILE A 9 4.13 6.34 -5.64
C ILE A 9 3.98 6.82 -4.20
N VAL A 10 3.68 8.12 -4.00
CA VAL A 10 3.45 8.70 -2.67
C VAL A 10 2.28 7.99 -1.98
N LEU A 11 1.16 7.76 -2.69
CA LEU A 11 0.03 7.01 -2.16
C LEU A 11 0.45 5.59 -1.73
N THR A 12 1.24 4.89 -2.54
CA THR A 12 1.71 3.53 -2.23
C THR A 12 2.60 3.50 -0.99
N VAL A 13 3.49 4.49 -0.83
CA VAL A 13 4.34 4.62 0.36
C VAL A 13 3.49 4.91 1.60
N VAL A 14 2.54 5.83 1.52
CA VAL A 14 1.61 6.14 2.62
C VAL A 14 0.80 4.89 3.00
N CYS A 15 0.26 4.16 2.03
CA CYS A 15 -0.45 2.90 2.25
C CYS A 15 0.42 1.87 3.00
N PHE A 16 1.69 1.75 2.63
CA PHE A 16 2.62 0.82 3.27
C PHE A 16 2.95 1.22 4.72
N VAL A 17 3.14 2.51 4.98
CA VAL A 17 3.40 3.02 6.33
C VAL A 17 2.19 2.80 7.23
N PHE A 18 0.98 3.10 6.74
CA PHE A 18 -0.26 2.84 7.49
C PHE A 18 -0.51 1.35 7.69
N ALA A 19 -0.26 0.51 6.69
CA ALA A 19 -0.36 -0.94 6.83
C ALA A 19 0.64 -1.48 7.87
N GLY A 20 1.88 -0.97 7.89
CA GLY A 20 2.89 -1.34 8.89
C GLY A 20 2.52 -0.90 10.31
N LEU A 21 2.00 0.31 10.48
CA LEU A 21 1.49 0.81 11.76
C LEU A 21 0.31 -0.01 12.28
N ASN A 22 -0.62 -0.37 11.41
CA ASN A 22 -1.74 -1.25 11.76
C ASN A 22 -1.27 -2.68 12.05
N GLY A 23 -0.32 -3.20 11.29
CA GLY A 23 0.31 -4.51 11.54
C GLY A 23 1.01 -4.55 12.90
N TYR A 24 1.67 -3.45 13.30
CA TYR A 24 2.27 -3.33 14.62
C TYR A 24 1.21 -3.35 15.73
N ARG A 25 0.08 -2.65 15.54
CA ARG A 25 -1.06 -2.70 16.49
C ARG A 25 -1.66 -4.10 16.61
N VAL A 26 -1.81 -4.81 15.49
CA VAL A 26 -2.22 -6.23 15.45
C VAL A 26 -1.24 -7.10 16.21
N PHE A 27 0.06 -6.92 15.99
CA PHE A 27 1.11 -7.66 16.69
C PHE A 27 1.12 -7.39 18.20
N THR A 28 0.79 -6.17 18.62
CA THR A 28 0.72 -5.78 20.05
C THR A 28 -0.57 -6.28 20.73
N GLY A 29 -1.48 -6.93 19.99
CA GLY A 29 -2.73 -7.50 20.52
C GLY A 29 -3.87 -6.50 20.75
N ASN A 30 -3.64 -5.20 20.52
CA ASN A 30 -4.64 -4.13 20.62
C ASN A 30 -5.09 -3.72 19.21
N TYR A 31 -5.82 -4.60 18.52
CA TYR A 31 -6.32 -4.32 17.18
C TYR A 31 -7.83 -4.41 17.10
N SER A 32 -8.40 -3.55 16.27
CA SER A 32 -9.79 -3.67 15.85
C SER A 32 -9.87 -4.44 14.52
N ALA A 33 -11.01 -5.06 14.25
CA ALA A 33 -11.28 -5.65 12.93
C ALA A 33 -11.07 -4.66 11.78
N PHE A 34 -11.22 -3.36 12.07
CA PHE A 34 -10.99 -2.26 11.14
C PHE A 34 -9.51 -2.10 10.74
N ASP A 35 -8.57 -2.31 11.66
CA ASP A 35 -7.13 -2.21 11.38
C ASP A 35 -6.67 -3.34 10.45
N VAL A 36 -7.21 -4.55 10.65
CA VAL A 36 -6.95 -5.72 9.80
C VAL A 36 -7.54 -5.50 8.40
N PHE A 37 -8.76 -4.96 8.32
CA PHE A 37 -9.38 -4.61 7.04
C PHE A 37 -8.55 -3.58 6.25
N LEU A 38 -8.11 -2.51 6.92
CA LEU A 38 -7.23 -1.50 6.32
C LEU A 38 -5.92 -2.09 5.83
N LEU A 39 -5.30 -2.99 6.61
CA LEU A 39 -4.07 -3.67 6.22
C LEU A 39 -4.27 -4.47 4.93
N VAL A 40 -5.34 -5.26 4.83
CA VAL A 40 -5.64 -6.06 3.63
C VAL A 40 -5.89 -5.17 2.41
N VAL A 41 -6.69 -4.10 2.56
CA VAL A 41 -6.97 -3.15 1.48
C VAL A 41 -5.69 -2.48 0.99
N PHE A 42 -4.83 -2.02 1.91
CA PHE A 42 -3.55 -1.40 1.54
C PHE A 42 -2.60 -2.39 0.85
N LEU A 43 -2.61 -3.65 1.23
CA LEU A 43 -1.80 -4.70 0.61
C LEU A 43 -2.25 -4.97 -0.84
N ILE A 44 -3.56 -5.04 -1.07
CA ILE A 44 -4.15 -5.23 -2.41
C ILE A 44 -3.83 -4.03 -3.30
N PHE A 45 -4.05 -2.81 -2.81
CA PHE A 45 -3.72 -1.62 -3.59
C PHE A 45 -2.22 -1.51 -3.85
N GLY A 46 -1.38 -1.76 -2.84
CA GLY A 46 0.07 -1.74 -2.96
C GLY A 46 0.58 -2.73 -4.00
N THR A 47 0.08 -3.96 -4.01
CA THR A 47 0.46 -4.99 -5.00
C THR A 47 -0.01 -4.67 -6.41
N ILE A 48 -1.24 -4.17 -6.58
CA ILE A 48 -1.75 -3.70 -7.89
C ILE A 48 -0.87 -2.57 -8.45
N TYR A 49 -0.51 -1.59 -7.61
CA TYR A 49 0.36 -0.49 -8.03
C TYR A 49 1.78 -0.94 -8.32
N LEU A 50 2.34 -1.86 -7.52
CA LEU A 50 3.64 -2.46 -7.76
C LEU A 50 3.66 -3.20 -9.10
N MET A 51 2.63 -3.98 -9.41
CA MET A 51 2.49 -4.65 -10.72
C MET A 51 2.35 -3.65 -11.87
N ALA A 52 1.58 -2.58 -11.70
CA ALA A 52 1.44 -1.54 -12.72
C ALA A 52 2.78 -0.82 -12.98
N LEU A 53 3.59 -0.60 -11.94
CA LEU A 53 4.93 -0.02 -12.06
C LEU A 53 5.92 -0.98 -12.73
N LEU A 54 5.91 -2.26 -12.33
CA LEU A 54 6.78 -3.30 -12.88
C LEU A 54 6.45 -3.63 -14.34
N ARG A 55 5.16 -3.66 -14.71
CA ARG A 55 4.73 -3.81 -16.11
C ARG A 55 5.30 -2.71 -16.99
N LYS A 56 5.30 -1.47 -16.50
CA LYS A 56 5.86 -0.34 -17.25
C LYS A 56 7.37 -0.43 -17.48
N LYS A 57 8.12 -1.09 -16.60
CA LYS A 57 9.56 -1.33 -16.79
C LYS A 57 9.88 -2.46 -17.78
N ARG A 58 8.91 -3.30 -18.13
CA ARG A 58 9.11 -4.42 -19.06
C ARG A 58 8.97 -4.01 -20.54
N ASP A 59 8.47 -2.80 -20.80
CA ASP A 59 8.34 -2.22 -22.14
C ASP A 59 9.54 -1.29 -22.52
N VAL A 60 10.67 -1.39 -21.81
CA VAL A 60 11.94 -0.68 -22.13
C VAL A 60 13.04 -1.70 -22.36
#